data_AF-A0A917CJT8-F1
#
_entry.id   AF-A0A917CJT8-F1
#
_cell.length_a   1.000
_cell.length_b   1.000
_cell.length_c   1.000
_cell.angle_alpha   90.00
_cell.angle_beta   90.00
_cell.angle_gamma   90.00
#
_symmetry.space_group_name_H-M   'P 1'
#
loop_
_entity.id
_entity.type
_entity.pdbx_description
1 polymer ?
#
loop_
_entity_poly.entity_id
_entity_poly.type
_entity_poly.pdbx_seq_one_letter_code
_entity_poly.pdbx_strand_id
1 'polypeptide(L)'
;MNSNMKNHYYVSVSGKSIETEPSLSEQLQILATEEELQKLQTLLDHQQHDDELTHIRAPLPYKSNDHDPANDQFTEHLIEVYRAIYRVGTEETRDHIRSMNIIGELHNTDYNYPGYEDK
;
A
#
# COMPACT_ATOMS: atom_id res chain seq x y z
N MET A 1 -17.10 4.69 25.95
CA MET A 1 -16.10 4.38 24.90
C MET A 1 -16.88 3.86 23.69
N ASN A 2 -17.13 4.71 22.70
CA ASN A 2 -17.90 4.35 21.50
C ASN A 2 -16.93 3.98 20.37
N SER A 3 -16.13 2.92 20.55
CA SER A 3 -15.07 2.54 19.59
C SER A 3 -15.58 1.86 18.31
N ASN A 4 -16.88 1.93 18.01
CA ASN A 4 -17.51 1.21 16.89
C ASN A 4 -18.07 2.15 15.79
N MET A 5 -17.94 3.47 15.93
CA MET A 5 -18.36 4.38 14.86
C MET A 5 -17.25 4.49 13.82
N LYS A 6 -17.55 4.02 12.60
CA LYS A 6 -16.70 4.21 11.43
C LYS A 6 -17.00 5.57 10.83
N ASN A 7 -15.95 6.35 10.54
CA ASN A 7 -16.08 7.61 9.83
C ASN A 7 -15.39 7.51 8.47
N HIS A 8 -15.78 8.41 7.56
CA HIS A 8 -15.13 8.56 6.28
C HIS A 8 -13.82 9.33 6.45
N TYR A 9 -12.76 8.78 5.86
CA TYR A 9 -11.45 9.43 5.77
C TYR A 9 -10.88 9.24 4.37
N TYR A 10 -9.93 10.11 4.03
CA TYR A 10 -9.22 10.15 2.76
C TYR A 10 -7.74 9.97 3.04
N VAL A 11 -7.16 8.91 2.48
CA VAL A 11 -5.77 8.52 2.75
C VAL A 11 -4.92 8.84 1.55
N SER A 12 -3.90 9.68 1.72
CA SER A 12 -2.84 9.85 0.72
C SER A 12 -1.65 8.99 1.10
N VAL A 13 -1.40 7.93 0.34
CA VAL A 13 -0.22 7.06 0.55
C VAL A 13 1.06 7.82 0.20
N SER A 14 1.06 8.57 -0.91
CA SER A 14 2.20 9.40 -1.33
C SER A 14 2.47 10.56 -0.37
N GLY A 15 1.40 11.18 0.16
CA GLY A 15 1.49 12.27 1.14
C GLY A 15 1.66 11.81 2.59
N LYS A 16 1.56 10.50 2.86
CA LYS A 16 1.53 9.90 4.21
C LYS A 16 0.56 10.59 5.18
N SER A 17 -0.56 11.06 4.64
CA SER A 17 -1.54 11.85 5.37
C SER A 17 -2.91 11.20 5.33
N ILE A 18 -3.67 11.38 6.41
CA ILE A 18 -5.07 11.00 6.48
C ILE A 18 -5.89 12.25 6.76
N GLU A 19 -6.83 12.55 5.87
CA GLU A 19 -7.66 13.75 5.90
C GLU A 19 -9.13 13.35 6.09
N THR A 20 -9.93 14.26 6.66
CA THR A 20 -11.39 14.04 6.81
C THR A 20 -12.17 14.60 5.63
N GLU A 21 -11.50 15.37 4.76
CA GLU A 21 -12.05 16.00 3.58
C GLU A 21 -11.25 15.59 2.34
N PRO A 22 -11.90 15.53 1.17
CA PRO A 22 -11.21 15.23 -0.08
C PRO A 22 -10.30 16.40 -0.48
N SER A 23 -9.09 16.06 -0.91
CA SER A 23 -8.10 17.00 -1.47
C SER A 23 -7.98 16.83 -2.98
N LEU A 24 -7.23 17.72 -3.63
CA LEU A 24 -6.97 17.67 -5.07
C LEU A 24 -5.93 16.58 -5.47
N SER A 25 -5.32 15.92 -4.49
CA SER A 25 -4.34 14.85 -4.68
C SER A 25 -4.99 13.47 -4.81
N GLU A 26 -4.25 12.50 -5.34
CA GLU A 26 -4.70 11.10 -5.35
C GLU A 26 -4.84 10.59 -3.91
N GLN A 27 -6.09 10.32 -3.52
CA GLN A 27 -6.47 9.87 -2.19
C GLN A 27 -7.39 8.65 -2.30
N LEU A 28 -7.26 7.75 -1.34
CA LEU A 28 -8.07 6.55 -1.20
C LEU A 28 -9.11 6.74 -0.10
N GLN A 29 -10.36 6.40 -0.40
CA GLN A 29 -11.47 6.57 0.53
C GLN A 29 -11.61 5.37 1.45
N ILE A 30 -11.60 5.61 2.75
CA ILE A 30 -11.72 4.57 3.78
C ILE A 30 -12.86 4.84 4.76
N LEU A 31 -13.31 3.75 5.39
CA LEU A 31 -14.30 3.69 6.45
C LEU A 31 -13.68 2.96 7.65
N ALA A 32 -13.10 3.74 8.56
CA ALA A 32 -12.34 3.23 9.69
C ALA A 32 -12.88 3.73 11.02
N THR A 33 -12.75 2.93 12.08
CA THR A 33 -12.88 3.41 13.46
C THR A 33 -11.65 4.20 13.88
N GLU A 34 -11.72 4.92 15.00
CA GLU A 34 -10.56 5.63 15.56
C GLU A 34 -9.36 4.68 15.81
N GLU A 35 -9.62 3.44 16.25
CA GLU A 35 -8.57 2.43 16.47
C GLU A 35 -7.94 1.95 15.16
N GLU A 36 -8.74 1.73 14.12
CA GLU A 36 -8.27 1.35 12.79
C GLU A 36 -7.49 2.50 12.13
N LEU A 37 -7.97 3.73 12.31
CA LEU A 37 -7.31 4.95 11.83
C LEU A 37 -5.95 5.15 12.48
N GLN A 38 -5.87 5.01 13.80
CA GLN A 38 -4.60 5.11 14.54
C GLN A 38 -3.59 4.07 14.06
N LYS A 39 -4.03 2.82 13.88
CA LYS A 39 -3.16 1.75 13.33
C LYS A 39 -2.67 2.09 11.92
N LEU A 40 -3.55 2.59 11.06
CA LEU A 40 -3.17 2.98 9.71
C LEU A 40 -2.21 4.18 9.72
N GLN A 41 -2.44 5.16 10.58
CA GLN A 41 -1.55 6.30 10.75
C GLN A 41 -0.17 5.86 11.23
N THR A 42 -0.10 4.93 12.19
CA THR A 42 1.18 4.34 12.63
C THR A 42 1.88 3.63 11.47
N LEU A 43 1.16 2.87 10.64
CA LEU A 43 1.75 2.23 9.46
C LEU A 43 2.26 3.25 8.44
N LEU A 44 1.52 4.34 8.18
CA LEU A 44 1.97 5.40 7.26
C LEU A 44 3.17 6.18 7.79
N ASP A 45 3.21 6.42 9.10
CA ASP A 45 4.26 7.17 9.80
C ASP A 45 5.50 6.32 10.09
N HIS A 46 5.36 4.99 10.07
CA HIS A 46 6.47 4.06 10.26
C HIS A 46 7.48 4.21 9.12
N GLN A 47 8.36 5.21 9.27
CA GLN A 47 9.63 5.26 8.59
C GLN A 47 10.32 3.95 8.93
N GLN A 48 10.59 3.14 7.91
CA GLN A 48 11.62 2.12 8.07
C GLN A 48 12.84 2.87 8.56
N HIS A 49 13.17 2.71 9.84
CA HIS A 49 14.49 3.02 10.38
C HIS A 49 15.45 2.01 9.76
N ASP A 50 15.63 2.14 8.45
CA ASP A 50 16.74 1.59 7.70
C ASP A 50 17.52 2.81 7.21
N ASP A 51 18.23 3.41 8.18
CA ASP A 51 19.27 4.41 8.01
C ASP A 51 20.44 3.95 7.10
N GLU A 52 20.31 2.88 6.31
CA GLU A 52 21.39 2.34 5.48
C GLU A 52 21.23 2.54 3.97
N LEU A 53 20.11 3.02 3.42
CA LEU A 53 19.99 3.19 1.97
C LEU A 53 19.58 4.59 1.54
N THR A 54 20.52 5.48 1.86
CA THR A 54 20.91 6.58 0.97
C THR A 54 21.08 6.06 -0.45
N HIS A 55 20.03 5.97 -1.28
CA HIS A 55 20.13 5.93 -2.74
C HIS A 55 18.73 6.13 -3.36
N ILE A 56 18.21 7.36 -3.30
CA ILE A 56 17.18 7.77 -4.24
C ILE A 56 17.82 7.73 -5.63
N ARG A 57 17.56 6.69 -6.41
CA ARG A 57 17.72 6.73 -7.87
C ARG A 57 16.33 6.62 -8.49
N ALA A 58 16.01 7.62 -9.30
CA ALA A 58 14.75 7.76 -10.01
C ALA A 58 14.33 6.46 -10.73
N PRO A 59 13.03 6.16 -10.81
CA PRO A 59 12.56 4.97 -11.51
C PRO A 59 12.84 5.10 -13.02
N LEU A 60 13.66 4.20 -13.55
CA LEU A 60 13.72 3.88 -14.98
C LEU A 60 13.15 2.47 -15.20
N PRO A 61 12.53 2.24 -16.36
CA PRO A 61 11.45 1.29 -16.50
C PRO A 61 11.94 -0.16 -16.57
N TYR A 62 11.14 -1.03 -15.96
CA TYR A 62 10.92 -2.45 -16.28
C TYR A 62 12.14 -3.25 -16.79
N LYS A 63 12.45 -4.28 -15.98
CA LYS A 63 13.23 -5.49 -16.29
C LYS A 63 14.67 -5.45 -15.79
N SER A 64 14.87 -6.00 -14.58
CA SER A 64 15.99 -6.82 -14.06
C SER A 64 15.79 -6.85 -12.53
N ASN A 65 15.31 -7.94 -11.94
CA ASN A 65 16.11 -9.09 -11.47
C ASN A 65 17.39 -8.72 -10.71
N ASP A 66 17.32 -7.70 -9.86
CA ASP A 66 18.31 -7.45 -8.81
C ASP A 66 17.62 -7.68 -7.46
N HIS A 67 18.00 -8.77 -6.78
CA HIS A 67 17.69 -9.03 -5.37
C HIS A 67 18.43 -7.98 -4.53
N ASP A 68 17.85 -6.79 -4.41
CA ASP A 68 18.28 -5.83 -3.40
C ASP A 68 17.33 -5.99 -2.20
N PRO A 69 17.79 -6.56 -1.07
CA PRO A 69 16.93 -6.91 0.07
C PRO A 69 16.17 -5.70 0.63
N ALA A 70 16.68 -4.48 0.43
CA ALA A 70 15.98 -3.30 0.88
C ALA A 70 14.91 -2.80 -0.09
N ASN A 71 15.04 -3.11 -1.39
CA ASN A 71 13.96 -2.89 -2.33
C ASN A 71 12.80 -3.85 -2.03
N ASP A 72 13.09 -5.10 -1.60
CA ASP A 72 12.08 -6.04 -1.09
C ASP A 72 11.42 -5.50 0.20
N GLN A 73 12.19 -5.05 1.20
CA GLN A 73 11.62 -4.52 2.45
C GLN A 73 10.78 -3.25 2.26
N PHE A 74 11.18 -2.34 1.38
CA PHE A 74 10.40 -1.15 1.03
C PHE A 74 9.08 -1.53 0.34
N THR A 75 9.15 -2.55 -0.52
CA THR A 75 7.98 -3.11 -1.20
C THR A 75 7.03 -3.78 -0.20
N GLU A 76 7.56 -4.56 0.76
CA GLU A 76 6.76 -5.23 1.80
C GLU A 76 5.99 -4.25 2.69
N HIS A 77 6.65 -3.20 3.18
CA HIS A 77 6.00 -2.18 4.00
C HIS A 77 4.88 -1.45 3.25
N LEU A 78 5.14 -1.09 1.98
CA LEU A 78 4.13 -0.45 1.14
C LEU A 78 2.94 -1.39 0.89
N ILE A 79 3.18 -2.68 0.65
CA ILE A 79 2.14 -3.71 0.54
C ILE A 79 1.32 -3.79 1.83
N GLU A 80 1.93 -3.71 3.02
CA GLU A 80 1.21 -3.70 4.29
C GLU A 80 0.28 -2.49 4.45
N VAL A 81 0.74 -1.29 4.06
CA VAL A 81 -0.09 -0.08 4.03
C VAL A 81 -1.30 -0.30 3.11
N TYR A 82 -1.09 -0.77 1.88
CA TYR A 82 -2.19 -1.04 0.96
C TYR A 82 -3.11 -2.16 1.44
N ARG A 83 -2.61 -3.19 2.14
CA ARG A 83 -3.44 -4.23 2.77
C ARG A 83 -4.31 -3.65 3.89
N ALA A 84 -3.76 -2.76 4.70
CA ALA A 84 -4.52 -2.07 5.74
C ALA A 84 -5.62 -1.20 5.11
N ILE A 85 -5.29 -0.40 4.10
CA ILE A 85 -6.24 0.41 3.35
C ILE A 85 -7.31 -0.47 2.69
N TYR A 86 -6.96 -1.60 2.09
CA TYR A 86 -7.91 -2.51 1.45
C TYR A 86 -8.97 -3.04 2.46
N ARG A 87 -8.56 -3.34 3.70
CA ARG A 87 -9.47 -3.84 4.73
C ARG A 87 -10.53 -2.80 5.12
N VAL A 88 -10.11 -1.56 5.34
CA VAL A 88 -11.01 -0.46 5.75
C VAL A 88 -11.55 0.37 4.58
N GLY A 89 -11.08 0.12 3.37
CA GLY A 89 -11.41 0.87 2.16
C GLY A 89 -12.85 0.68 1.71
N THR A 90 -13.33 1.69 1.00
CA THR A 90 -14.59 1.61 0.23
C THR A 90 -14.46 0.61 -0.93
N GLU A 91 -15.59 0.24 -1.55
CA GLU A 91 -15.60 -0.65 -2.72
C GLU A 91 -14.70 -0.11 -3.83
N GLU A 92 -14.83 1.18 -4.17
CA GLU A 92 -14.00 1.87 -5.16
C GLU A 92 -12.50 1.77 -4.83
N THR A 93 -12.14 2.00 -3.57
CA THR A 93 -10.74 1.87 -3.12
C THR A 93 -10.23 0.43 -3.22
N ARG A 94 -11.07 -0.56 -2.90
CA ARG A 94 -10.72 -1.97 -3.03
C ARG A 94 -10.58 -2.41 -4.48
N ASP A 95 -11.40 -1.90 -5.38
CA ASP A 95 -11.30 -2.14 -6.82
C ASP A 95 -10.04 -1.49 -7.39
N HIS A 96 -9.73 -0.25 -7.00
CA HIS A 96 -8.50 0.42 -7.38
C HIS A 96 -7.26 -0.37 -6.95
N ILE A 97 -7.17 -0.79 -5.69
CA ILE A 97 -6.05 -1.58 -5.17
C ILE A 97 -5.95 -2.96 -5.86
N ARG A 98 -7.09 -3.60 -6.16
CA ARG A 98 -7.11 -4.84 -6.96
C ARG A 98 -6.53 -4.61 -8.36
N SER A 99 -6.90 -3.51 -9.01
CA SER A 99 -6.39 -3.14 -10.33
C SER A 99 -4.89 -2.83 -10.35
N MET A 100 -4.32 -2.38 -9.24
CA MET A 100 -2.88 -2.13 -9.12
C MET A 100 -2.05 -3.41 -9.12
N ASN A 101 -2.66 -4.56 -8.80
CA ASN A 101 -2.01 -5.87 -8.73
C ASN A 101 -0.76 -5.92 -7.81
N ILE A 102 -0.81 -5.19 -6.69
CA ILE A 102 0.30 -5.09 -5.73
C ILE A 102 0.17 -6.08 -4.56
N ILE A 103 -1.02 -6.63 -4.31
CA ILE A 103 -1.26 -7.62 -3.24
C ILE A 103 -1.35 -9.01 -3.89
N GLY A 104 -0.25 -9.76 -3.89
CA GLY A 104 -0.16 -11.07 -4.54
C GLY A 104 -1.20 -12.10 -4.05
N GLU A 105 -1.66 -12.00 -2.81
CA GLU A 105 -2.72 -12.88 -2.26
C GLU A 105 -4.10 -12.67 -2.89
N LEU A 106 -4.37 -11.48 -3.46
CA LEU A 106 -5.60 -11.21 -4.21
C LEU A 106 -5.60 -11.91 -5.59
N HIS A 107 -4.46 -12.48 -5.99
CA HIS A 107 -4.23 -13.10 -7.29
C HIS A 107 -4.32 -14.64 -7.27
N ASN A 108 -4.98 -15.23 -6.28
CA ASN A 108 -5.34 -16.66 -6.28
C ASN A 108 -6.46 -17.00 -7.29
N THR A 109 -6.29 -16.54 -8.53
CA THR A 109 -6.95 -17.08 -9.72
C THR A 109 -5.89 -17.16 -10.82
N ASP A 110 -5.23 -18.32 -10.91
CA ASP A 110 -4.64 -18.85 -12.14
C ASP A 110 -3.38 -18.17 -12.73
N TYR A 111 -2.37 -17.87 -11.91
CA TYR A 111 -1.03 -17.55 -12.46
C TYR A 111 -0.29 -18.83 -12.88
N ASN A 112 -0.73 -19.45 -13.98
CA ASN A 112 0.08 -20.38 -14.75
C ASN A 112 1.07 -19.56 -15.60
N TYR A 113 2.24 -19.26 -15.04
CA TYR A 113 3.33 -18.60 -15.76
C TYR A 113 4.20 -19.70 -16.40
N PRO A 114 4.13 -19.96 -17.71
CA PRO A 114 5.14 -20.80 -18.36
C PRO A 114 6.47 -20.05 -18.25
N GLY A 115 7.34 -20.52 -17.35
CA GLY A 115 8.70 -20.04 -17.24
C GLY A 115 9.38 -20.09 -18.60
N TYR A 116 10.06 -19.02 -18.99
CA TYR A 116 10.87 -18.99 -20.19
C TYR A 116 11.90 -20.10 -20.09
N GLU A 117 11.76 -21.12 -20.95
CA GLU A 117 12.72 -22.20 -21.06
C GLU A 117 14.07 -21.61 -21.45
N ASP A 118 15.03 -21.75 -20.53
CA ASP A 118 16.46 -21.59 -20.74
C ASP A 118 16.86 -22.34 -22.02
N LYS A 119 17.57 -21.64 -22.92
CA LYS A 119 18.20 -22.25 -24.10
C LYS A 119 19.71 -22.33 -23.92
#